data_AF-A0A960SI20-F1
#
_entry.id   AF-A0A960SI20-F1
#
_cell.length_a   1.000
_cell.length_b   1.000
_cell.length_c   1.000
_cell.angle_alpha   90.00
_cell.angle_beta   90.00
_cell.angle_gamma   90.00
#
_symmetry.space_group_name_H-M   'P 1'
#
loop_
_entity.id
_entity.type
_entity.pdbx_description
1 polymer ?
#
loop_
_entity_poly.entity_id
_entity_poly.type
_entity_poly.pdbx_seq_one_letter_code
_entity_poly.pdbx_strand_id
1 'polypeptide(L)'
;KYRQGQSTDGFAPSYPSNFNIICIGNTVLGDNGSPDGYPLYDREWQYLVDRIMEEEIDGVVFLSGDVHYGEVNKLELTGGGQAGIPGQAGMKGETYRFLEFTSSPLTAGVFPGPDKNANRLDIFPGETDRVKERNFATLSFTGPLNDRQMTIRYFNSKGDLLNQKENAAPGTVTDASVFSAKWLKAPERRK
;
A
#
# COMPACT_ATOMS: atom_id res chain seq x y z
N LYS A 1 8.17 6.42 -23.96
CA LYS A 1 7.21 6.61 -25.07
C LYS A 1 5.96 5.71 -24.87
N TYR A 2 5.39 5.65 -23.66
CA TYR A 2 4.15 4.92 -23.34
C TYR A 2 3.13 5.83 -22.63
N ARG A 3 2.89 7.03 -23.17
CA ARG A 3 1.72 7.83 -22.77
C ARG A 3 0.93 8.09 -24.03
N GLN A 4 -0.22 7.43 -24.12
CA GLN A 4 -1.22 7.46 -25.20
C GLN A 4 -0.92 6.55 -26.41
N GLY A 5 -1.23 5.26 -26.26
CA GLY A 5 -1.95 4.57 -27.33
C GLY A 5 -3.44 4.84 -27.11
N GLN A 6 -4.10 5.55 -28.03
CA GLN A 6 -5.55 5.46 -28.11
C GLN A 6 -5.86 3.99 -28.40
N SER A 7 -6.73 3.39 -27.59
CA SER A 7 -7.23 2.05 -27.89
C SER A 7 -7.94 2.11 -29.24
N THR A 8 -7.58 1.22 -30.17
CA THR A 8 -8.17 1.20 -31.53
C THR A 8 -9.62 0.68 -31.53
N ASP A 9 -10.10 0.26 -30.37
CA ASP A 9 -11.35 -0.40 -30.05
C ASP A 9 -12.35 0.50 -29.29
N GLY A 10 -12.04 1.80 -29.14
CA GLY A 10 -12.98 2.80 -28.63
C GLY A 10 -13.11 2.88 -27.11
N PHE A 11 -12.27 2.15 -26.37
CA PHE A 11 -12.15 2.30 -24.91
C PHE A 11 -11.24 3.47 -24.55
N ALA A 12 -11.65 4.28 -23.57
CA ALA A 12 -10.74 5.26 -22.99
C ALA A 12 -9.53 4.52 -22.39
N PRO A 13 -8.29 4.98 -22.60
CA PRO A 13 -7.14 4.35 -22.00
C PRO A 13 -7.29 4.38 -20.47
N SER A 14 -7.04 3.23 -19.82
CA SER A 14 -7.05 3.09 -18.36
C SER A 14 -5.90 3.85 -17.66
N TYR A 15 -4.97 4.42 -18.43
CA TYR A 15 -3.77 5.12 -17.96
C TYR A 15 -3.65 6.53 -18.58
N PRO A 16 -3.21 7.55 -17.81
CA PRO A 16 -2.74 7.46 -16.42
C PRO A 16 -3.87 7.34 -15.37
N SER A 17 -3.68 6.42 -14.43
CA SER A 17 -4.48 6.22 -13.21
C SER A 17 -3.72 6.78 -12.00
N ASN A 18 -4.45 7.33 -11.03
CA ASN A 18 -3.85 7.91 -9.82
C ASN A 18 -3.46 6.88 -8.75
N PHE A 19 -4.18 5.76 -8.72
CA PHE A 19 -3.94 4.63 -7.83
C PHE A 19 -4.05 3.35 -8.64
N ASN A 20 -3.06 2.47 -8.52
CA ASN A 20 -3.04 1.14 -9.11
C ASN A 20 -3.09 0.12 -7.97
N ILE A 21 -4.26 -0.50 -7.80
CA ILE A 21 -4.55 -1.40 -6.68
C ILE A 21 -4.28 -2.85 -7.12
N ILE A 22 -3.46 -3.58 -6.36
CA ILE A 22 -3.08 -4.97 -6.63
C ILE A 22 -3.57 -5.85 -5.49
N CYS A 23 -4.55 -6.71 -5.74
CA CYS A 23 -5.03 -7.67 -4.75
C CYS A 23 -4.23 -8.98 -4.83
N ILE A 24 -3.67 -9.41 -3.70
CA ILE A 24 -2.84 -10.61 -3.60
C ILE A 24 -3.08 -11.28 -2.24
N GLY A 25 -3.03 -12.61 -2.17
CA GLY A 25 -3.38 -13.34 -0.94
C GLY A 25 -2.41 -13.04 0.22
N ASN A 26 -1.11 -13.14 -0.06
CA ASN A 26 -0.06 -13.07 0.95
C ASN A 26 0.54 -11.66 1.00
N THR A 27 1.32 -11.38 2.06
CA THR A 27 1.95 -10.08 2.21
C THR A 27 3.05 -9.83 1.19
N VAL A 28 3.17 -8.59 0.73
CA VAL A 28 4.18 -8.17 -0.26
C VAL A 28 5.27 -7.31 0.36
N LEU A 29 4.92 -6.38 1.25
CA LEU A 29 5.87 -5.42 1.80
C LEU A 29 6.20 -5.73 3.26
N GLY A 30 5.20 -6.15 4.04
CA GLY A 30 5.39 -6.50 5.45
C GLY A 30 6.33 -7.69 5.62
N ASP A 31 7.44 -7.48 6.33
CA ASP A 31 8.25 -8.57 6.86
C ASP A 31 7.57 -9.09 8.13
N ASN A 32 6.65 -10.00 7.91
CA ASN A 32 5.80 -10.55 8.96
C ASN A 32 6.33 -11.88 9.52
N GLY A 33 7.51 -12.33 9.07
CA GLY A 33 8.04 -13.66 9.38
C GLY A 33 7.17 -14.83 8.89
N SER A 34 6.16 -14.59 8.06
CA SER A 34 5.38 -15.66 7.44
C SER A 34 6.23 -16.37 6.39
N PRO A 35 6.35 -17.72 6.43
CA PRO A 35 7.07 -18.49 5.42
C PRO A 35 6.47 -18.35 4.01
N ASP A 36 5.23 -17.88 3.93
CA ASP A 36 4.48 -17.74 2.68
C ASP A 36 4.46 -16.29 2.17
N GLY A 37 5.08 -15.34 2.88
CA GLY A 37 5.17 -13.94 2.49
C GLY A 37 6.06 -13.74 1.25
N TYR A 38 5.66 -12.83 0.35
CA TYR A 38 6.43 -12.51 -0.85
C TYR A 38 7.86 -12.03 -0.57
N PRO A 39 8.16 -11.35 0.55
CA PRO A 39 9.55 -11.00 0.93
C PRO A 39 10.51 -12.18 1.09
N LEU A 40 10.04 -13.44 1.18
CA LEU A 40 10.90 -14.62 1.21
C LEU A 40 11.24 -15.19 -0.18
N TYR A 41 10.64 -14.64 -1.24
CA TYR A 41 10.86 -15.00 -2.63
C TYR A 41 11.65 -13.88 -3.32
N ASP A 42 12.88 -13.66 -2.88
CA ASP A 42 13.70 -12.50 -3.23
C ASP A 42 13.74 -12.20 -4.74
N ARG A 43 13.82 -13.23 -5.60
CA ARG A 43 13.92 -13.03 -7.06
C ARG A 43 12.61 -12.53 -7.65
N GLU A 44 11.50 -13.15 -7.27
CA GLU A 44 10.16 -12.83 -7.72
C GLU A 44 9.69 -11.49 -7.17
N TRP A 45 10.00 -11.23 -5.90
CA TRP A 45 9.76 -9.96 -5.24
C TRP A 45 10.55 -8.84 -5.91
N GLN A 46 11.85 -9.05 -6.14
CA GLN A 46 12.71 -8.06 -6.78
C GLN A 46 12.27 -7.79 -8.22
N TYR A 47 11.91 -8.84 -8.97
CA TYR A 47 11.36 -8.69 -10.32
C TYR A 47 10.07 -7.86 -10.31
N LEU A 48 9.12 -8.16 -9.42
CA LEU A 48 7.86 -7.41 -9.32
C LEU A 48 8.12 -5.92 -9.06
N VAL A 49 8.93 -5.62 -8.04
CA VAL A 49 9.23 -4.26 -7.63
C VAL A 49 10.00 -3.52 -8.72
N ASP A 50 11.02 -4.14 -9.31
CA ASP A 50 11.80 -3.52 -10.39
C ASP A 50 10.92 -3.19 -11.59
N ARG A 51 10.06 -4.13 -12.01
CA ARG A 51 9.16 -3.92 -13.15
C ARG A 51 8.18 -2.78 -12.93
N ILE A 52 7.64 -2.65 -11.72
CA ILE A 52 6.76 -1.53 -11.36
C ILE A 52 7.52 -0.20 -11.44
N MET A 53 8.75 -0.17 -10.94
CA MET A 53 9.59 1.04 -10.94
C MET A 53 10.06 1.42 -12.36
N GLU A 54 10.45 0.44 -13.18
CA GLU A 54 10.89 0.64 -14.57
C GLU A 54 9.80 1.24 -15.45
N GLU A 55 8.55 0.79 -15.26
CA GLU A 55 7.37 1.28 -15.98
C GLU A 55 6.76 2.56 -15.41
N GLU A 56 7.32 3.09 -14.30
CA GLU A 56 6.86 4.35 -13.69
C GLU A 56 5.35 4.30 -13.34
N ILE A 57 4.88 3.16 -12.79
CA ILE A 57 3.47 2.98 -12.42
C ILE A 57 3.10 3.82 -11.18
N ASP A 58 2.32 4.86 -11.38
CA ASP A 58 1.87 5.74 -10.29
C ASP A 58 1.01 5.00 -9.24
N GLY A 59 1.11 5.39 -7.97
CA GLY A 59 0.05 5.10 -6.99
C GLY A 59 -0.14 3.62 -6.63
N VAL A 60 0.93 2.83 -6.59
CA VAL A 60 0.86 1.39 -6.36
C VAL A 60 0.50 1.07 -4.91
N VAL A 61 -0.59 0.30 -4.73
CA VAL A 61 -1.09 -0.13 -3.42
C VAL A 61 -1.44 -1.62 -3.49
N PHE A 62 -0.84 -2.42 -2.63
CA PHE A 62 -1.18 -3.83 -2.46
C PHE A 62 -2.31 -3.99 -1.44
N LEU A 63 -3.25 -4.89 -1.70
CA LEU A 63 -4.23 -5.37 -0.73
C LEU A 63 -3.94 -6.83 -0.45
N SER A 64 -3.67 -7.14 0.82
CA SER A 64 -3.27 -8.48 1.26
C SER A 64 -4.06 -9.00 2.46
N GLY A 65 -3.91 -10.30 2.73
CA GLY A 65 -4.57 -10.99 3.82
C GLY A 65 -3.67 -12.04 4.45
N ASP A 66 -4.19 -13.25 4.68
CA ASP A 66 -3.48 -14.46 5.14
C ASP A 66 -2.96 -14.45 6.59
N VAL A 67 -2.52 -13.30 7.10
CA VAL A 67 -1.66 -13.24 8.31
C VAL A 67 -2.40 -13.14 9.65
N HIS A 68 -3.73 -13.15 9.62
CA HIS A 68 -4.59 -13.14 10.82
C HIS A 68 -4.45 -11.89 11.72
N TYR A 69 -4.02 -10.77 11.16
CA TYR A 69 -4.11 -9.42 11.74
C TYR A 69 -4.20 -8.37 10.61
N GLY A 70 -4.61 -7.15 10.94
CA GLY A 70 -4.65 -6.03 10.00
C GLY A 70 -3.51 -5.06 10.26
N GLU A 71 -2.83 -4.57 9.22
CA GLU A 71 -1.81 -3.52 9.36
C GLU A 71 -1.63 -2.78 8.04
N VAL A 72 -0.91 -1.66 8.10
CA VAL A 72 -0.46 -0.94 6.91
C VAL A 72 1.05 -1.01 6.83
N ASN A 73 1.56 -1.31 5.64
CA ASN A 73 2.99 -1.26 5.35
C ASN A 73 3.29 -0.17 4.32
N LYS A 74 4.43 0.50 4.49
CA LYS A 74 4.98 1.47 3.56
C LYS A 74 6.42 1.07 3.25
N LEU A 75 6.72 0.93 1.97
CA LEU A 75 8.08 0.75 1.49
C LEU A 75 8.50 1.95 0.66
N GLU A 76 9.65 2.53 0.98
CA GLU A 76 10.26 3.63 0.24
C GLU A 76 11.60 3.16 -0.32
N LEU A 77 11.71 3.11 -1.64
CA LEU A 77 12.92 2.69 -2.35
C LEU A 77 13.50 3.88 -3.11
N THR A 78 14.80 4.11 -2.98
CA THR A 78 15.50 5.07 -3.83
C THR A 78 16.13 4.30 -4.97
N GLY A 79 15.72 4.59 -6.21
CA GLY A 79 16.21 3.84 -7.37
C GLY A 79 17.69 4.07 -7.65
N GLY A 80 18.25 3.34 -8.63
CA GLY A 80 19.55 3.67 -9.23
C GLY A 80 20.80 3.40 -8.37
N GLY A 81 20.78 2.35 -7.54
CA GLY A 81 21.95 1.71 -6.88
C GLY A 81 22.85 2.58 -5.98
N GLN A 82 23.78 2.00 -5.22
CA GLN A 82 23.58 1.59 -3.81
C GLN A 82 23.73 2.85 -2.91
N ALA A 83 22.94 3.09 -1.87
CA ALA A 83 22.87 2.25 -0.66
C ALA A 83 21.47 2.17 -0.01
N GLY A 84 20.93 0.99 0.34
CA GLY A 84 21.36 -0.35 -0.07
C GLY A 84 20.47 -1.53 0.39
N ILE A 85 19.98 -2.42 -0.49
CA ILE A 85 19.32 -2.28 -1.81
C ILE A 85 18.22 -3.37 -1.79
N PRO A 86 16.94 -3.00 -1.96
CA PRO A 86 16.15 -3.64 -3.02
C PRO A 86 15.70 -2.61 -4.08
N GLY A 87 15.53 -3.01 -5.35
CA GLY A 87 15.10 -2.10 -6.43
C GLY A 87 16.26 -1.48 -7.21
N GLN A 88 16.95 -2.25 -8.07
CA GLN A 88 17.97 -1.67 -8.97
C GLN A 88 17.32 -0.67 -9.95
N ALA A 89 16.05 -0.88 -10.24
CA ALA A 89 15.22 -0.02 -11.05
C ALA A 89 14.89 1.32 -10.38
N GLY A 90 14.35 2.24 -11.18
CA GLY A 90 13.99 3.59 -10.75
C GLY A 90 15.12 4.61 -10.91
N MET A 91 14.82 5.85 -10.53
CA MET A 91 15.70 6.98 -10.74
C MET A 91 16.63 7.21 -9.55
N LYS A 92 17.92 7.38 -9.83
CA LYS A 92 18.93 7.63 -8.80
C LYS A 92 18.63 8.89 -8.01
N GLY A 93 18.51 8.74 -6.69
CA GLY A 93 18.24 9.83 -5.77
C GLY A 93 16.76 10.22 -5.65
N GLU A 94 15.85 9.52 -6.34
CA GLU A 94 14.41 9.75 -6.26
C GLU A 94 13.73 8.60 -5.51
N THR A 95 12.78 8.94 -4.63
CA THR A 95 12.03 7.96 -3.83
C THR A 95 10.79 7.48 -4.55
N TYR A 96 10.69 6.16 -4.71
CA TYR A 96 9.48 5.44 -5.10
C TYR A 96 8.78 4.90 -3.85
N ARG A 97 7.45 5.03 -3.79
CA ARG A 97 6.65 4.62 -2.63
C ARG A 97 5.67 3.52 -2.99
N PHE A 98 5.61 2.51 -2.14
CA PHE A 98 4.61 1.45 -2.19
C PHE A 98 3.85 1.45 -0.87
N LEU A 99 2.55 1.19 -0.96
CA LEU A 99 1.73 0.88 0.21
C LEU A 99 1.23 -0.55 0.12
N GLU A 100 1.00 -1.14 1.26
CA GLU A 100 0.25 -2.38 1.40
C GLU A 100 -0.75 -2.22 2.55
N PHE A 101 -1.99 -2.60 2.29
CA PHE A 101 -3.04 -2.70 3.29
C PHE A 101 -3.40 -4.14 3.50
N THR A 102 -2.99 -4.66 4.65
CA THR A 102 -3.32 -6.02 5.06
C THR A 102 -4.60 -5.97 5.88
N SER A 103 -5.61 -6.75 5.49
CA SER A 103 -6.85 -6.91 6.26
C SER A 103 -7.16 -8.40 6.43
N SER A 104 -6.85 -8.91 7.62
CA SER A 104 -7.08 -10.29 8.03
C SER A 104 -7.22 -10.33 9.55
N PRO A 105 -7.95 -11.27 10.16
CA PRO A 105 -8.89 -12.21 9.55
C PRO A 105 -10.33 -11.67 9.63
N LEU A 106 -11.16 -11.99 8.63
CA LEU A 106 -12.59 -11.72 8.74
C LEU A 106 -13.29 -12.72 9.68
N THR A 107 -13.00 -14.01 9.52
CA THR A 107 -13.66 -15.12 10.26
C THR A 107 -12.70 -16.06 10.98
N ALA A 108 -11.44 -16.17 10.52
CA ALA A 108 -10.44 -17.03 11.13
C ALA A 108 -10.05 -16.60 12.55
N GLY A 109 -9.18 -17.40 13.19
CA GLY A 109 -8.58 -17.06 14.48
C GLY A 109 -7.61 -15.89 14.34
N VAL A 110 -7.45 -15.10 15.39
CA VAL A 110 -6.59 -13.90 15.38
C VAL A 110 -5.18 -14.26 15.80
N PHE A 111 -4.19 -13.66 15.13
CA PHE A 111 -2.79 -13.70 15.51
C PHE A 111 -2.35 -12.28 15.93
N PRO A 112 -1.62 -12.09 17.05
CA PRO A 112 -1.16 -10.75 17.44
C PRO A 112 -0.17 -10.08 16.47
N GLY A 113 0.33 -10.83 15.48
CA GLY A 113 1.36 -10.37 14.54
C GLY A 113 2.77 -10.36 15.16
N PRO A 114 3.80 -10.15 14.34
CA PRO A 114 5.20 -10.15 14.79
C PRO A 114 5.58 -8.81 15.42
N ASP A 115 6.33 -8.84 16.53
CA ASP A 115 6.70 -7.63 17.26
C ASP A 115 7.40 -6.60 16.36
N LYS A 116 8.30 -7.05 15.50
CA LYS A 116 9.06 -6.21 14.57
C LYS A 116 8.57 -6.40 13.14
N ASN A 117 8.36 -5.28 12.45
CA ASN A 117 8.19 -5.19 11.00
C ASN A 117 8.72 -3.81 10.59
N ALA A 118 9.80 -3.77 9.82
CA ALA A 118 10.48 -2.53 9.47
C ALA A 118 9.65 -1.61 8.55
N ASN A 119 8.69 -2.18 7.83
CA ASN A 119 7.86 -1.47 6.87
C ASN A 119 6.51 -1.05 7.47
N ARG A 120 6.22 -1.36 8.74
CA ARG A 120 4.95 -1.01 9.38
C ARG A 120 4.78 0.51 9.42
N LEU A 121 3.65 0.98 8.91
CA LEU A 121 3.20 2.36 9.01
C LEU A 121 2.02 2.42 9.98
N ASP A 122 2.23 3.10 11.10
CA ASP A 122 1.17 3.29 12.08
C ASP A 122 0.15 4.32 11.59
N ILE A 123 -1.12 3.90 11.55
CA ILE A 123 -2.27 4.73 11.20
C ILE A 123 -3.35 4.71 12.28
N PHE A 124 -3.15 4.00 13.38
CA PHE A 124 -4.14 3.84 14.43
C PHE A 124 -3.91 4.88 15.55
N PRO A 125 -4.95 5.22 16.33
CA PRO A 125 -4.77 6.08 17.50
C PRO A 125 -4.05 5.34 18.64
N GLY A 126 -3.41 6.11 19.52
CA GLY A 126 -2.80 5.60 20.75
C GLY A 126 -1.51 4.79 20.52
N GLU A 127 -1.37 3.68 21.24
CA GLU A 127 -0.18 2.80 21.20
C GLU A 127 -0.38 1.57 20.30
N THR A 128 -1.50 1.49 19.59
CA THR A 128 -1.81 0.38 18.70
C THR A 128 -1.11 0.61 17.37
N ASP A 129 -0.27 -0.34 16.92
CA ASP A 129 0.40 -0.25 15.61
C ASP A 129 -0.25 -1.16 14.55
N ARG A 130 -1.22 -1.98 14.95
CA ARG A 130 -1.92 -2.96 14.09
C ARG A 130 -3.24 -3.43 14.70
N VAL A 131 -4.12 -3.98 13.88
CA VAL A 131 -5.38 -4.60 14.30
C VAL A 131 -5.16 -6.04 14.74
N LYS A 132 -5.25 -6.29 16.05
CA LYS A 132 -5.12 -7.61 16.68
C LYS A 132 -6.49 -8.21 17.01
N GLU A 133 -7.43 -8.06 16.08
CA GLU A 133 -8.78 -8.62 16.17
C GLU A 133 -9.36 -8.88 14.77
N ARG A 134 -10.52 -9.55 14.72
CA ARG A 134 -11.22 -9.77 13.44
C ARG A 134 -11.66 -8.45 12.85
N ASN A 135 -11.30 -8.24 11.59
CA ASN A 135 -11.50 -6.96 10.93
C ASN A 135 -11.80 -7.10 9.43
N PHE A 136 -12.28 -5.99 8.87
CA PHE A 136 -12.31 -5.73 7.45
C PHE A 136 -11.91 -4.27 7.20
N ALA A 137 -11.48 -3.96 5.98
CA ALA A 137 -11.14 -2.61 5.58
C ALA A 137 -12.01 -2.11 4.42
N THR A 138 -12.19 -0.79 4.35
CA THR A 138 -12.78 -0.11 3.19
C THR A 138 -11.83 0.96 2.68
N LEU A 139 -11.88 1.21 1.36
CA LEU A 139 -11.17 2.29 0.70
C LEU A 139 -12.17 3.25 0.07
N SER A 140 -11.99 4.55 0.29
CA SER A 140 -12.77 5.59 -0.38
C SER A 140 -11.86 6.55 -1.14
N PHE A 141 -12.23 6.87 -2.37
CA PHE A 141 -11.45 7.74 -3.26
C PHE A 141 -12.20 9.06 -3.52
N THR A 142 -11.60 10.20 -3.18
CA THR A 142 -12.26 11.51 -3.22
C THR A 142 -11.34 12.62 -3.74
N GLY A 143 -11.87 13.83 -3.97
CA GLY A 143 -11.11 14.96 -4.52
C GLY A 143 -11.15 15.05 -6.05
N PRO A 144 -10.45 16.03 -6.66
CA PRO A 144 -10.31 16.15 -8.12
C PRO A 144 -9.23 15.19 -8.67
N LEU A 145 -9.10 15.09 -9.99
CA LEU A 145 -8.13 14.19 -10.63
C LEU A 145 -6.67 14.50 -10.24
N ASN A 146 -6.29 15.78 -10.12
CA ASN A 146 -4.94 16.22 -9.79
C ASN A 146 -4.63 16.28 -8.28
N ASP A 147 -5.63 16.04 -7.44
CA ASP A 147 -5.51 16.02 -5.98
C ASP A 147 -6.38 14.90 -5.38
N ARG A 148 -6.31 13.73 -6.03
CA ARG A 148 -7.08 12.55 -5.65
C ARG A 148 -6.53 12.00 -4.34
N GLN A 149 -7.42 11.72 -3.39
CA GLN A 149 -7.07 11.14 -2.09
C GLN A 149 -7.73 9.76 -1.93
N MET A 150 -7.02 8.85 -1.27
CA MET A 150 -7.50 7.54 -0.86
C MET A 150 -7.52 7.50 0.67
N THR A 151 -8.66 7.14 1.24
CA THR A 151 -8.81 6.96 2.70
C THR A 151 -9.06 5.51 3.02
N ILE A 152 -8.27 4.95 3.94
CA ILE A 152 -8.50 3.61 4.50
C ILE A 152 -9.27 3.68 5.81
N ARG A 153 -10.18 2.73 6.03
CA ARG A 153 -10.89 2.52 7.29
C ARG A 153 -10.84 1.06 7.66
N TYR A 154 -10.37 0.75 8.87
CA TYR A 154 -10.44 -0.58 9.45
C TYR A 154 -11.59 -0.66 10.43
N PHE A 155 -12.38 -1.72 10.33
CA PHE A 155 -13.51 -1.97 11.20
C PHE A 155 -13.37 -3.32 11.90
N ASN A 156 -13.79 -3.40 13.16
CA ASN A 156 -13.91 -4.69 13.83
C ASN A 156 -15.20 -5.43 13.43
N SER A 157 -15.38 -6.63 13.98
CA SER A 157 -16.58 -7.46 13.77
C SER A 157 -17.92 -6.82 14.21
N LYS A 158 -17.89 -5.76 15.03
CA LYS A 158 -19.08 -5.00 15.46
C LYS A 158 -19.38 -3.80 14.55
N GLY A 159 -18.46 -3.49 13.62
CA GLY A 159 -18.54 -2.30 12.77
C GLY A 159 -17.94 -1.05 13.41
N ASP A 160 -17.20 -1.17 14.52
CA ASP A 160 -16.52 -0.02 15.14
C ASP A 160 -15.28 0.35 14.31
N LEU A 161 -15.08 1.65 14.06
CA LEU A 161 -13.93 2.17 13.33
C LEU A 161 -12.67 2.16 14.21
N LEU A 162 -11.66 1.40 13.81
CA LEU A 162 -10.45 1.14 14.59
C LEU A 162 -9.38 2.21 14.43
N ASN A 163 -9.30 2.83 13.25
CA ASN A 163 -8.41 3.96 12.99
C ASN A 163 -9.15 5.31 13.10
N GLN A 164 -10.07 5.42 14.07
CA GLN A 164 -10.79 6.66 14.38
C GLN A 164 -9.85 7.66 15.08
N LYS A 165 -9.88 8.92 14.65
CA LYS A 165 -9.14 10.01 15.29
C LYS A 165 -9.73 10.32 16.67
N GLU A 166 -8.87 10.37 17.68
CA GLU A 166 -9.25 10.77 19.04
C GLU A 166 -9.86 12.18 19.05
N ASN A 167 -10.91 12.36 19.85
CA ASN A 167 -11.62 13.63 20.02
C ASN A 167 -12.21 14.23 18.71
N ALA A 168 -12.36 13.42 17.66
CA ALA A 168 -13.03 13.81 16.41
C ALA A 168 -14.44 13.22 16.31
N ALA A 169 -15.24 13.73 15.37
CA ALA A 169 -16.58 13.21 15.10
C ALA A 169 -16.52 11.71 14.69
N PRO A 170 -17.53 10.89 15.06
CA PRO A 170 -17.59 9.49 14.64
C PRO A 170 -17.44 9.31 13.12
N GLY A 171 -16.60 8.35 12.71
CA GLY A 171 -16.25 8.09 11.32
C GLY A 171 -15.05 8.89 10.79
N THR A 172 -14.51 9.82 11.59
CA THR A 172 -13.31 10.58 11.23
C THR A 172 -12.07 9.73 11.47
N VAL A 173 -11.36 9.38 10.40
CA VAL A 173 -10.10 8.62 10.50
C VAL A 173 -8.94 9.49 10.99
N THR A 174 -7.86 8.86 11.46
CA THR A 174 -6.57 9.53 11.68
C THR A 174 -6.05 10.17 10.39
N ASP A 175 -5.23 11.21 10.51
CA ASP A 175 -4.67 11.90 9.34
C ASP A 175 -3.72 10.97 8.54
N ALA A 176 -3.05 10.03 9.23
CA ALA A 176 -2.20 9.00 8.63
C ALA A 176 -2.98 7.95 7.80
N SER A 177 -4.31 7.91 7.92
CA SER A 177 -5.18 7.03 7.13
C SER A 177 -5.58 7.62 5.77
N VAL A 178 -5.09 8.82 5.44
CA VAL A 178 -5.41 9.52 4.18
C VAL A 178 -4.16 9.67 3.33
N PHE A 179 -4.18 9.07 2.14
CA PHE A 179 -3.06 9.02 1.21
C PHE A 179 -3.37 9.83 -0.05
N SER A 180 -2.50 10.79 -0.38
CA SER A 180 -2.65 11.53 -1.64
C SER A 180 -2.01 10.78 -2.81
N ALA A 181 -2.65 10.79 -3.97
CA ALA A 181 -2.09 10.23 -5.19
C ALA A 181 -0.78 10.92 -5.58
N LYS A 182 -0.66 12.23 -5.30
CA LYS A 182 0.57 13.00 -5.53
C LYS A 182 1.75 12.47 -4.71
N TRP A 183 1.52 12.02 -3.48
CA TRP A 183 2.57 11.48 -2.61
C TRP A 183 3.07 10.11 -3.08
N LEU A 184 2.19 9.30 -3.67
CA LEU A 184 2.52 7.98 -4.26
C LEU A 184 2.89 8.04 -5.75
N LYS A 185 3.02 9.24 -6.33
CA LYS A 185 3.34 9.38 -7.74
C LYS A 185 4.75 8.85 -8.01
N ALA A 186 4.93 8.11 -9.10
CA ALA A 186 6.23 7.62 -9.52
C ALA A 186 7.15 8.80 -9.89
N PRO A 187 8.46 8.74 -9.59
CA PRO A 187 9.43 9.70 -10.11
C PRO A 187 9.40 9.75 -11.63
N GLU A 188 9.29 10.95 -12.20
CA GLU A 188 9.27 11.13 -13.65
C GLU A 188 10.70 11.30 -14.18
N ARG A 189 11.10 10.51 -15.18
CA ARG A 189 12.34 10.76 -15.91
C ARG A 189 12.27 12.15 -16.54
N ARG A 190 13.20 13.03 -16.14
CA ARG A 190 13.37 14.33 -16.82
C ARG A 190 13.59 14.06 -18.30
N LYS A 191 12.69 14.58 -19.13
CA LYS A 191 12.80 14.51 -20.60
C LYS A 191 13.90 15.42 -21.10
#